data_AF-A0A2A8D3B6-F1
#
_entry.id   AF-A0A2A8D3B6-F1
#
_cell.length_a   1.000
_cell.length_b   1.000
_cell.length_c   1.000
_cell.angle_alpha   90.00
_cell.angle_beta   90.00
_cell.angle_gamma   90.00
#
_symmetry.space_group_name_H-M   'P 1'
#
loop_
_entity.id
_entity.type
_entity.pdbx_description
1 polymer ?
#
loop_
_entity_poly.entity_id
_entity_poly.type
_entity_poly.pdbx_seq_one_letter_code
_entity_poly.pdbx_strand_id
1 'polypeptide(L)'
;MATYTVIGFTKDGFDRFTNVTQADDEQEAASKAIQDEFIKREYRRAPDTHTIAELENKTGLFVTGIIEGEHENLNENIDRHEDA
;
A
#
# COMPACT_ATOMS: atom_id res chain seq x y z
N MET A 1 -14.74 -3.16 -11.11
CA MET A 1 -14.07 -3.04 -9.80
C MET A 1 -13.91 -4.39 -9.12
N ALA A 2 -12.68 -4.90 -9.15
CA ALA A 2 -12.23 -6.03 -8.34
C ALA A 2 -11.65 -5.50 -7.02
N THR A 3 -11.50 -6.40 -6.03
CA THR A 3 -10.80 -6.10 -4.78
C THR A 3 -9.35 -6.52 -4.92
N TYR A 4 -8.43 -5.69 -4.45
CA TYR A 4 -6.99 -5.96 -4.50
C TYR A 4 -6.38 -5.75 -3.14
N THR A 5 -5.47 -6.64 -2.77
CA THR A 5 -4.56 -6.47 -1.65
C THR A 5 -3.21 -5.99 -2.18
N VAL A 6 -2.80 -4.80 -1.77
CA VAL A 6 -1.54 -4.17 -2.15
C VAL A 6 -0.57 -4.25 -0.98
N ILE A 7 0.64 -4.72 -1.24
CA ILE A 7 1.72 -4.85 -0.28
C ILE A 7 2.85 -3.92 -0.70
N GLY A 8 3.33 -3.13 0.25
CA GLY A 8 4.41 -2.18 0.00
C GLY A 8 5.27 -1.88 1.22
N PHE A 9 6.28 -1.05 1.02
CA PHE A 9 7.24 -0.64 2.05
C PHE A 9 7.52 0.86 2.00
N THR A 10 7.95 1.43 3.11
CA THR A 10 8.59 2.74 3.11
C THR A 10 9.97 2.68 2.46
N LYS A 11 10.44 3.83 1.98
CA LYS A 11 11.75 4.04 1.36
C LYS A 11 12.90 3.59 2.24
N ASP A 12 12.75 3.75 3.55
CA ASP A 12 13.75 3.36 4.53
C ASP A 12 13.77 1.82 4.75
N GLY A 13 12.81 1.08 4.18
CA GLY A 13 12.76 -0.38 4.18
C GLY A 13 12.30 -1.03 5.49
N PHE A 14 12.04 -0.22 6.52
CA PHE A 14 11.71 -0.71 7.87
C PHE A 14 10.22 -0.93 8.10
N ASP A 15 9.34 -0.19 7.41
CA ASP A 15 7.90 -0.27 7.60
C ASP A 15 7.23 -0.83 6.36
N ARG A 16 6.59 -2.00 6.51
CA ARG A 16 5.68 -2.54 5.51
C ARG A 16 4.27 -2.01 5.73
N PHE A 17 3.55 -1.83 4.64
CA PHE A 17 2.12 -1.55 4.66
C PHE A 17 1.38 -2.56 3.80
N THR A 18 0.14 -2.85 4.22
CA THR A 18 -0.81 -3.62 3.42
C THR A 18 -2.08 -2.81 3.32
N ASN A 19 -2.64 -2.72 2.11
CA ASN A 19 -3.84 -1.97 1.85
C ASN A 19 -4.80 -2.80 1.01
N VAL A 20 -6.05 -2.90 1.44
CA VAL A 20 -7.12 -3.56 0.67
C VAL A 20 -7.95 -2.48 0.02
N THR A 21 -8.02 -2.47 -1.31
CA THR A 21 -8.70 -1.43 -2.08
C THR A 21 -9.49 -2.01 -3.25
N GLN A 22 -10.52 -1.29 -3.67
CA GLN A 22 -11.28 -1.62 -4.88
C GLN A 22 -10.81 -0.76 -6.05
N ALA A 23 -10.51 -1.41 -7.16
CA ALA A 23 -9.99 -0.77 -8.36
C ALA A 23 -10.44 -1.52 -9.62
N ASP A 24 -10.35 -0.88 -10.78
CA ASP A 24 -10.62 -1.52 -12.06
C ASP A 24 -9.41 -2.32 -12.58
N ASP A 25 -8.19 -1.94 -12.19
CA ASP A 25 -6.96 -2.69 -12.46
C ASP A 25 -5.91 -2.58 -11.35
N GLU A 26 -4.84 -3.37 -11.47
CA GLU A 26 -3.72 -3.41 -10.52
C GLU A 26 -2.99 -2.06 -10.38
N GLN A 27 -2.89 -1.26 -11.44
CA GLN A 27 -2.18 0.02 -11.38
C GLN A 27 -2.98 1.07 -10.61
N GLU A 28 -4.29 1.09 -10.79
CA GLU A 28 -5.19 1.92 -10.00
C GLU A 28 -5.19 1.46 -8.54
N ALA A 29 -5.18 0.14 -8.28
CA ALA A 29 -5.07 -0.40 -6.92
C ALA A 29 -3.79 0.07 -6.22
N ALA A 30 -2.64 -0.07 -6.87
CA ALA A 30 -1.35 0.40 -6.36
C ALA A 30 -1.34 1.90 -6.07
N SER A 31 -1.86 2.71 -7.00
CA SER A 31 -1.92 4.16 -6.85
C SER A 31 -2.79 4.56 -5.65
N LYS A 32 -3.99 3.98 -5.53
CA LYS A 32 -4.89 4.21 -4.40
C LYS A 32 -4.25 3.80 -3.07
N ALA A 33 -3.58 2.64 -3.04
CA ALA A 33 -2.92 2.16 -1.83
C ALA A 33 -1.81 3.10 -1.36
N ILE A 34 -0.96 3.59 -2.27
CA ILE A 34 0.08 4.58 -1.92
C ILE A 34 -0.54 5.88 -1.40
N GLN A 35 -1.58 6.38 -2.06
CA GLN A 35 -2.24 7.62 -1.66
C GLN A 35 -2.90 7.51 -0.28
N ASP A 36 -3.61 6.40 -0.04
CA ASP A 36 -4.30 6.13 1.22
C ASP A 36 -3.30 5.96 2.38
N GLU A 37 -2.24 5.18 2.16
CA GLU A 37 -1.16 5.01 3.15
C GLU A 37 -0.45 6.34 3.44
N PHE A 38 -0.19 7.15 2.42
CA PHE A 38 0.39 8.47 2.60
C PHE A 38 -0.50 9.40 3.42
N ILE A 39 -1.80 9.44 3.14
CA ILE A 39 -2.77 10.25 3.89
C ILE A 39 -2.82 9.79 5.35
N LYS A 40 -2.81 8.48 5.61
CA LYS A 40 -2.81 7.90 6.96
C LYS A 40 -1.56 8.29 7.75
N ARG A 41 -0.38 8.26 7.13
CA ARG A 41 0.91 8.54 7.80
C ARG A 41 1.15 10.03 8.01
N GLU A 42 0.94 10.82 6.96
CA GLU A 42 1.33 12.23 6.94
C GLU A 42 0.17 13.17 7.31
N TYR A 43 -1.04 12.64 7.48
CA TYR A 43 -2.27 13.42 7.75
C TYR A 43 -2.48 14.57 6.77
N ARG A 44 -2.04 14.41 5.52
CA ARG A 44 -2.11 15.44 4.47
C ARG A 44 -2.58 14.85 3.14
N ARG A 45 -3.04 15.71 2.23
CA ARG A 45 -3.48 15.30 0.89
C ARG A 45 -2.33 14.64 0.12
N ALA A 46 -2.62 13.50 -0.51
CA ALA A 46 -1.67 12.81 -1.37
C ALA A 46 -1.26 13.67 -2.58
N PRO A 47 -0.07 13.42 -3.16
CA PRO A 47 0.36 14.11 -4.36
C PRO A 47 -0.65 13.97 -5.51
N ASP A 48 -0.91 15.06 -6.23
CA ASP A 48 -1.84 15.09 -7.36
C ASP A 48 -1.15 14.52 -8.62
N THR A 49 -0.93 13.20 -8.63
CA THR A 49 -0.42 12.44 -9.79
C THR A 49 -1.03 11.04 -9.79
N HIS A 50 -1.23 10.52 -11.01
CA HIS A 50 -1.72 9.17 -11.26
C HIS A 50 -0.60 8.21 -11.69
N THR A 51 0.64 8.69 -11.79
CA THR A 51 1.79 7.84 -12.12
C THR A 51 2.32 7.18 -10.84
N ILE A 52 2.33 5.84 -10.79
CA ILE A 52 2.85 5.09 -9.63
C ILE A 52 4.27 5.52 -9.30
N ALA A 53 5.19 5.53 -10.28
CA ALA A 53 6.58 5.90 -10.04
C ALA A 53 6.77 7.30 -9.44
N GLU A 54 5.90 8.26 -9.79
CA GLU A 54 5.92 9.59 -9.17
C GLU A 54 5.35 9.57 -7.75
N LEU A 55 4.27 8.81 -7.50
CA LEU A 55 3.73 8.61 -6.17
C LEU A 55 4.80 8.00 -5.26
N GLU A 56 5.47 6.93 -5.70
CA GLU A 56 6.51 6.27 -4.92
C GLU A 56 7.68 7.23 -4.61
N ASN A 57 8.11 8.02 -5.60
CA ASN A 57 9.18 8.98 -5.39
C ASN A 57 8.80 10.12 -4.42
N LYS A 58 7.58 10.65 -4.52
CA LYS A 58 7.10 11.79 -3.72
C LYS A 58 6.68 11.40 -2.31
N THR A 59 6.14 10.19 -2.15
CA THR A 59 5.65 9.68 -0.85
C THR A 59 6.71 8.87 -0.11
N GLY A 60 7.69 8.32 -0.83
CA GLY A 60 8.61 7.35 -0.26
C GLY A 60 7.94 6.02 0.08
N LEU A 61 6.80 5.68 -0.54
CA LEU A 61 6.10 4.41 -0.37
C LEU A 61 6.22 3.61 -1.66
N PHE A 62 6.69 2.38 -1.60
CA PHE A 62 6.94 1.52 -2.77
C PHE A 62 6.02 0.31 -2.75
N VAL A 63 5.45 -0.05 -3.90
CA VAL A 63 4.61 -1.24 -4.03
C VAL A 63 5.47 -2.42 -4.50
N THR A 64 5.40 -3.54 -3.77
CA THR A 64 6.15 -4.75 -4.11
C THR A 64 5.28 -5.89 -4.62
N GLY A 65 3.97 -5.83 -4.37
CA GLY A 65 3.07 -6.93 -4.68
C GLY A 65 1.61 -6.50 -4.67
N ILE A 66 0.85 -7.06 -5.60
CA ILE A 66 -0.58 -6.81 -5.77
C ILE A 66 -1.22 -8.18 -5.99
N ILE A 67 -2.29 -8.44 -5.24
CA ILE A 67 -3.00 -9.71 -5.29
C ILE A 67 -4.47 -9.40 -5.50
N GLU A 68 -5.08 -9.94 -6.56
CA GLU A 68 -6.54 -9.86 -6.73
C GLU A 68 -7.23 -10.73 -5.67
N GLY A 69 -8.15 -10.14 -4.92
CA GLY A 69 -8.82 -10.74 -3.78
C GLY A 69 -8.52 -10.01 -2.46
N GLU A 70 -9.39 -10.26 -1.47
CA GLU A 70 -9.14 -9.84 -0.09
C GLU A 70 -8.18 -10.84 0.55
N HIS A 71 -6.96 -10.40 0.84
CA HIS A 71 -6.01 -11.13 1.66
C HIS A 71 -5.85 -10.39 2.97
N GLU A 72 -6.10 -11.09 4.08
CA GLU A 72 -5.94 -10.53 5.41
C GLU A 72 -4.49 -10.05 5.60
N ASN A 73 -4.41 -8.86 6.21
CA ASN A 73 -3.22 -8.07 6.44
C ASN A 73 -2.05 -8.95 6.94
N LEU A 74 -1.00 -9.12 6.13
CA LEU A 74 0.20 -9.89 6.53
C LEU A 74 0.89 -9.27 7.77
N ASN A 75 0.50 -8.05 8.19
CA ASN A 75 0.88 -7.50 9.49
C ASN A 75 0.41 -8.32 10.68
N GLU A 76 -0.82 -8.85 10.65
CA GLU A 76 -1.44 -9.52 11.79
C GLU A 76 -0.89 -10.94 12.05
N ASN A 77 -0.11 -11.49 11.11
CA ASN A 77 0.54 -12.79 11.26
C ASN A 77 1.97 -12.71 11.82
N ILE A 78 2.65 -11.56 11.73
CA ILE A 78 4.00 -11.42 12.31
C ILE A 78 3.93 -10.99 13.78
N ASP A 79 2.94 -10.16 14.15
CA ASP A 79 2.71 -9.77 15.55
C ASP A 79 2.42 -10.99 16.45
N ARG A 80 1.70 -11.99 15.93
CA ARG A 80 1.45 -13.26 16.63
C ARG A 80 2.66 -14.19 16.76
N HIS A 81 3.80 -13.87 16.15
CA HIS A 81 5.01 -14.69 16.20
C HIS A 81 6.11 -14.13 17.11
N GLU A 82 5.96 -12.91 17.67
CA GLU A 82 6.88 -12.40 18.70
C GLU A 82 6.54 -12.86 20.13
N ASP A 83 5.40 -13.53 20.34
CA ASP A 83 4.93 -14.06 21.64
C ASP A 83 5.02 -15.60 21.77
N ALA A 84 5.94 -16.28 21.06
CA ALA A 84 6.13 -17.74 21.14
C ALA A 84 7.52 -18.17 21.63
#